data_AF-A0A971SQ82-F1
#
_entry.id   AF-A0A971SQ82-F1
#
_cell.length_a   1.000
_cell.length_b   1.000
_cell.length_c   1.000
_cell.angle_alpha   90.00
_cell.angle_beta   90.00
_cell.angle_gamma   90.00
#
_symmetry.space_group_name_H-M   'P 1'
#
loop_
_entity.id
_entity.type
_entity.pdbx_description
1 polymer ?
#
loop_
_entity_poly.entity_id
_entity_poly.type
_entity_poly.pdbx_seq_one_letter_code
_entity_poly.pdbx_strand_id
1 'polypeptide(L)'
;MSSFKLSKRLKSIAKHIPPSGGVADIGTDHGYIPVSLCLDGHGGRIVAADLRPGPLESAKQTAIVNGVENKIEFILCDGLSGVSPDGIDTVVIAGMGGETIAGILAEAPWTKRDNRLII
;
A
#
# COMPACT_ATOMS: atom_id res chain seq x y z
N MET A 1 -24.47 4.67 4.74
CA MET A 1 -23.20 3.98 4.41
C MET A 1 -22.51 4.78 3.33
N SER A 2 -21.46 5.54 3.68
CA SER A 2 -20.69 6.31 2.70
C SER A 2 -19.95 5.36 1.77
N SER A 3 -20.27 5.41 0.47
CA SER A 3 -19.58 4.63 -0.56
C SER A 3 -18.12 5.08 -0.63
N PHE A 4 -17.20 4.22 -0.18
CA PHE A 4 -15.78 4.43 -0.34
C PHE A 4 -15.43 4.39 -1.85
N LYS A 5 -15.06 5.55 -2.42
CA LYS A 5 -14.92 5.70 -3.88
C LYS A 5 -13.51 6.11 -4.25
N LEU A 6 -12.76 5.14 -4.77
CA LEU A 6 -11.45 5.38 -5.37
C LEU A 6 -11.54 6.29 -6.62
N SER A 7 -10.50 7.10 -6.83
CA SER A 7 -10.28 7.83 -8.09
C SER A 7 -10.04 6.85 -9.25
N LYS A 8 -10.16 7.31 -10.51
CA LYS A 8 -9.90 6.44 -11.69
C LYS A 8 -8.50 5.81 -11.65
N ARG A 9 -7.49 6.58 -11.24
CA ARG A 9 -6.10 6.12 -11.10
C ARG A 9 -5.99 5.02 -10.05
N LEU A 10 -6.49 5.27 -8.84
CA LEU A 10 -6.41 4.30 -7.74
C LEU A 10 -7.23 3.03 -8.04
N LYS A 11 -8.38 3.15 -8.71
CA LYS A 11 -9.13 1.98 -9.20
C LYS A 11 -8.33 1.15 -10.20
N SER A 12 -7.58 1.81 -11.09
CA SER A 12 -6.73 1.10 -12.04
C SER A 12 -5.63 0.33 -11.33
N ILE A 13 -4.97 0.94 -10.36
CA ILE A 13 -3.94 0.29 -9.54
C ILE A 13 -4.53 -0.91 -8.80
N ALA A 14 -5.62 -0.71 -8.04
CA ALA A 14 -6.25 -1.76 -7.25
C ALA A 14 -6.67 -2.98 -8.08
N LYS A 15 -7.09 -2.79 -9.34
CA LYS A 15 -7.44 -3.88 -10.26
C LYS A 15 -6.28 -4.76 -10.70
N HIS A 16 -5.04 -4.26 -10.64
CA HIS A 16 -3.86 -5.04 -11.02
C HIS A 16 -3.28 -5.82 -9.83
N ILE A 17 -3.74 -5.54 -8.61
CA ILE A 17 -3.31 -6.25 -7.41
C ILE A 17 -3.96 -7.64 -7.42
N PRO A 18 -3.18 -8.73 -7.37
CA PRO A 18 -3.71 -10.07 -7.31
C PRO A 18 -4.63 -10.25 -6.08
N PRO A 19 -5.72 -11.02 -6.20
CA PRO A 19 -6.71 -11.17 -5.11
C PRO A 19 -6.17 -11.93 -3.89
N SER A 20 -5.05 -12.64 -4.07
CA SER A 20 -4.33 -13.38 -3.05
C SER A 20 -2.86 -12.97 -3.10
N GLY A 21 -2.25 -12.77 -1.94
CA GLY A 21 -0.87 -12.29 -1.85
C GLY A 21 -0.76 -11.05 -0.97
N GLY A 22 0.43 -10.76 -0.46
CA GLY A 22 0.61 -9.56 0.37
C GLY A 22 0.97 -8.32 -0.43
N VAL A 23 0.44 -7.19 0.00
CA VAL A 23 0.60 -5.90 -0.66
C VAL A 23 1.24 -4.88 0.28
N ALA A 24 2.18 -4.09 -0.24
CA ALA A 24 2.73 -2.92 0.41
C ALA A 24 2.44 -1.66 -0.42
N ASP A 25 1.66 -0.74 0.14
CA ASP A 25 1.32 0.57 -0.46
C ASP A 25 2.23 1.65 0.12
N ILE A 26 3.15 2.16 -0.71
CA ILE A 26 4.23 3.07 -0.30
C ILE A 26 3.87 4.51 -0.65
N GLY A 27 3.90 5.39 0.35
CA GLY A 27 3.34 6.73 0.24
C GLY A 27 1.82 6.69 0.19
N THR A 28 1.25 5.90 1.10
CA THR A 28 -0.18 5.54 1.12
C THR A 28 -1.12 6.76 1.26
N ASP A 29 -0.61 7.89 1.73
CA ASP A 29 -1.31 9.16 1.91
C ASP A 29 -2.57 9.06 2.78
N HIS A 30 -3.69 8.66 2.19
CA HIS A 30 -4.98 8.48 2.88
C HIS A 30 -5.38 7.00 3.04
N GLY A 31 -4.50 6.04 2.76
CA GLY A 31 -4.82 4.61 2.96
C GLY A 31 -5.86 4.07 1.98
N TYR A 32 -6.07 4.76 0.85
CA TYR A 32 -7.22 4.47 -0.01
C TYR A 32 -7.15 3.08 -0.66
N ILE A 33 -5.99 2.69 -1.17
CA ILE A 33 -5.80 1.36 -1.75
C ILE A 33 -5.94 0.27 -0.67
N PRO A 34 -5.20 0.32 0.46
CA PRO A 34 -5.33 -0.65 1.56
C PRO A 34 -6.77 -0.87 2.03
N VAL A 35 -7.52 0.22 2.24
CA VAL A 35 -8.92 0.15 2.71
C VAL A 35 -9.82 -0.45 1.63
N SER A 36 -9.65 -0.08 0.36
CA SER A 36 -10.43 -0.70 -0.73
C SER A 36 -10.21 -2.20 -0.80
N LEU A 37 -8.96 -2.66 -0.72
CA LEU A 37 -8.61 -4.08 -0.74
C LEU A 37 -9.25 -4.82 0.44
N CYS A 38 -9.23 -4.24 1.64
CA CYS A 38 -9.89 -4.82 2.81
C CYS A 38 -11.41 -4.95 2.63
N LEU A 39 -12.06 -3.94 2.05
CA LEU A 39 -13.50 -3.93 1.78
C LEU A 39 -13.89 -4.93 0.67
N ASP A 40 -13.00 -5.13 -0.31
CA ASP A 40 -13.17 -6.09 -1.40
C ASP A 40 -12.81 -7.54 -0.98
N GLY A 41 -12.40 -7.76 0.28
CA GLY A 41 -12.16 -9.08 0.84
C GLY A 41 -10.78 -9.67 0.55
N HIS A 42 -9.77 -8.81 0.28
CA HIS A 42 -8.39 -9.24 0.08
C HIS A 42 -7.88 -10.07 1.26
N GLY A 43 -7.35 -11.26 0.97
CA GLY A 43 -7.00 -12.26 2.00
C GLY A 43 -5.55 -12.26 2.46
N GLY A 44 -4.69 -11.41 1.88
CA GLY A 44 -3.28 -11.36 2.21
C GLY A 44 -2.91 -10.29 3.24
N ARG A 45 -1.62 -10.23 3.57
CA ARG A 45 -1.03 -9.17 4.41
C ARG A 45 -1.12 -7.83 3.68
N ILE A 46 -1.66 -6.79 4.33
CA ILE A 46 -1.76 -5.45 3.75
C ILE A 46 -0.94 -4.50 4.60
N VAL A 47 0.06 -3.86 3.98
CA VAL A 47 0.91 -2.85 4.60
C VAL A 47 0.61 -1.50 3.96
N ALA A 48 0.37 -0.49 4.78
CA ALA A 48 0.25 0.91 4.39
C ALA A 48 1.43 1.66 5.01
N ALA A 49 2.36 2.13 4.18
CA ALA A 49 3.57 2.79 4.63
C ALA A 49 3.63 4.23 4.16
N ASP A 50 4.14 5.11 5.02
CA ASP A 50 4.41 6.50 4.66
C ASP A 50 5.65 7.01 5.41
N LEU A 51 6.35 7.97 4.80
CA LEU A 51 7.48 8.66 5.42
C LEU A 51 6.99 9.65 6.49
N ARG A 52 5.78 10.20 6.31
CA ARG A 52 5.27 11.29 7.13
C ARG A 52 4.18 10.80 8.09
N PRO A 53 4.20 11.24 9.36
CA PRO A 53 3.21 10.82 10.34
C PRO A 53 1.81 11.32 10.02
N GLY A 54 1.66 12.55 9.50
CA GLY A 54 0.34 13.13 9.18
C GLY A 54 -0.46 12.31 8.14
N PRO A 55 0.14 11.98 6.98
CA PRO A 55 -0.45 11.04 6.04
C PRO A 55 -0.74 9.67 6.66
N LEU A 56 0.21 9.06 7.37
CA LEU A 56 -0.02 7.75 7.98
C LEU A 56 -1.20 7.74 8.98
N GLU A 57 -1.37 8.81 9.77
CA GLU A 57 -2.55 8.98 10.64
C GLU A 57 -3.84 9.18 9.83
N SER A 58 -3.78 9.86 8.69
CA SER A 58 -4.93 10.00 7.78
C SER A 58 -5.36 8.64 7.18
N ALA A 59 -4.39 7.78 6.86
CA ALA A 59 -4.63 6.41 6.42
C ALA A 59 -5.28 5.57 7.53
N LYS A 60 -4.77 5.65 8.77
CA LYS A 60 -5.38 4.99 9.94
C LYS A 60 -6.81 5.44 10.17
N GLN A 61 -7.06 6.75 10.15
CA GLN A 61 -8.41 7.30 10.34
C GLN A 61 -9.38 6.82 9.25
N THR A 62 -8.91 6.76 8.01
CA THR A 62 -9.69 6.21 6.90
C THR A 62 -10.05 4.75 7.13
N ALA A 63 -9.11 3.93 7.63
CA ALA A 63 -9.38 2.54 7.97
C ALA A 63 -10.36 2.39 9.14
N ILE A 64 -10.24 3.21 10.19
CA ILE A 64 -11.15 3.23 11.36
C ILE A 64 -12.58 3.54 10.93
N VAL A 65 -12.78 4.59 10.10
CA VAL A 65 -14.12 4.99 9.63
C VAL A 65 -14.77 3.88 8.77
N ASN A 66 -13.97 3.02 8.15
CA ASN A 66 -14.46 1.89 7.36
C ASN A 66 -14.43 0.55 8.12
N GLY A 67 -13.99 0.52 9.39
CA GLY A 67 -13.95 -0.67 10.25
C GLY A 67 -12.97 -1.76 9.80
N VAL A 68 -11.84 -1.37 9.21
CA VAL A 68 -10.82 -2.29 8.67
C VAL A 68 -9.41 -2.03 9.22
N GLU A 69 -9.27 -1.20 10.24
CA GLU A 69 -7.98 -0.81 10.84
C GLU A 69 -7.17 -2.01 11.33
N ASN A 70 -7.83 -3.05 11.85
CA ASN A 70 -7.17 -4.25 12.35
C ASN A 70 -6.69 -5.20 11.23
N LYS A 71 -6.96 -4.87 9.96
CA LYS A 71 -6.54 -5.66 8.79
C LYS A 71 -5.37 -5.05 8.04
N ILE A 72 -4.91 -3.85 8.45
CA ILE A 72 -3.87 -3.09 7.78
C ILE A 72 -2.73 -2.83 8.77
N GLU A 73 -1.52 -3.14 8.36
CA GLU A 73 -0.31 -2.81 9.11
C GLU A 73 0.17 -1.41 8.69
N PHE A 74 0.23 -0.47 9.64
CA PHE A 74 0.63 0.91 9.38
C PHE A 74 2.08 1.15 9.81
N ILE A 75 2.95 1.50 8.86
CA ILE A 75 4.39 1.63 9.11
C ILE A 75 4.87 3.04 8.75
N LEU A 76 5.48 3.72 9.72
CA LEU A 76 6.17 4.99 9.49
C LEU A 76 7.61 4.70 9.08
N CYS A 77 7.92 4.81 7.78
CA CYS A 77 9.25 4.52 7.27
C CYS A 77 9.55 5.24 5.95
N ASP A 78 10.83 5.38 5.61
CA ASP A 78 11.24 5.89 4.32
C ASP A 78 11.19 4.78 3.26
N GLY A 79 10.35 4.96 2.24
CA GLY A 79 10.12 3.97 1.20
C GLY A 79 9.76 2.60 1.76
N LEU A 80 10.63 1.62 1.52
CA LEU A 80 10.46 0.22 1.91
C LEU A 80 11.31 -0.19 3.13
N SER A 81 12.01 0.75 3.78
CA SER A 81 12.98 0.47 4.85
C SER A 81 12.38 -0.23 6.09
N GLY A 82 11.10 0.01 6.38
CA GLY A 82 10.37 -0.64 7.48
C GLY A 82 9.53 -1.85 7.07
N VAL A 83 9.50 -2.21 5.79
CA VAL A 83 8.62 -3.26 5.27
C VAL A 83 9.38 -4.58 5.17
N SER A 84 8.97 -5.58 5.94
CA SER A 84 9.48 -6.94 5.77
C SER A 84 9.02 -7.53 4.44
N PRO A 85 9.92 -8.12 3.62
CA PRO A 85 9.59 -8.73 2.34
C PRO A 85 8.79 -10.04 2.48
N ASP A 86 8.74 -10.62 3.68
CA ASP A 86 8.07 -11.89 3.93
C ASP A 86 6.56 -11.74 3.74
N GLY A 87 6.01 -12.58 2.87
CA GLY A 87 4.60 -12.57 2.53
C GLY A 87 4.16 -11.33 1.73
N ILE A 88 5.08 -10.51 1.21
CA ILE A 88 4.78 -9.40 0.29
C ILE A 88 5.23 -9.76 -1.13
N ASP A 89 4.26 -9.87 -2.03
CA ASP A 89 4.48 -10.15 -3.46
C ASP A 89 4.13 -8.96 -4.37
N THR A 90 3.38 -7.98 -3.85
CA THR A 90 2.97 -6.79 -4.58
C THR A 90 3.42 -5.52 -3.86
N VAL A 91 4.10 -4.62 -4.57
CA VAL A 91 4.48 -3.30 -4.07
C VAL A 91 3.85 -2.23 -4.95
N VAL A 92 3.13 -1.30 -4.34
CA VAL A 92 2.53 -0.15 -5.01
C VAL A 92 3.32 1.10 -4.65
N ILE A 93 3.81 1.83 -5.66
CA ILE A 93 4.49 3.13 -5.47
C ILE A 93 3.92 4.11 -6.51
N ALA A 94 2.84 4.82 -6.13
CA ALA A 94 2.10 5.64 -7.07
C ALA A 94 2.01 7.12 -6.65
N GLY A 95 1.98 8.02 -7.64
CA GLY A 95 1.86 9.47 -7.38
C GLY A 95 3.18 10.16 -7.02
N MET A 96 4.30 9.46 -7.19
CA MET A 96 5.65 10.00 -7.01
C MET A 96 6.35 10.20 -8.37
N GLY A 97 7.40 11.02 -8.39
CA GLY A 97 8.28 11.16 -9.56
C GLY A 97 9.11 9.91 -9.81
N GLY A 98 9.46 9.64 -11.07
CA GLY A 98 10.18 8.42 -11.46
C GLY A 98 11.53 8.24 -10.77
N GLU A 99 12.28 9.32 -10.55
CA GLU A 99 13.55 9.29 -9.80
C GLU A 99 13.35 8.86 -8.35
N THR A 100 12.29 9.35 -7.70
CA THR A 100 11.91 8.94 -6.33
C THR A 100 11.55 7.46 -6.28
N ILE A 101 10.74 6.99 -7.22
CA ILE A 101 10.36 5.56 -7.33
C ILE A 101 11.61 4.70 -7.53
N ALA A 102 12.51 5.10 -8.44
CA ALA A 102 13.75 4.38 -8.69
C ALA A 102 14.65 4.33 -7.46
N GLY A 103 14.73 5.43 -6.68
CA GLY A 103 15.45 5.48 -5.42
C GLY A 103 14.90 4.50 -4.38
N ILE A 104 13.59 4.51 -4.15
CA ILE A 104 12.92 3.58 -3.22
C ILE A 104 13.22 2.12 -3.59
N LEU A 105 13.15 1.78 -4.88
CA LEU A 105 13.44 0.42 -5.37
C LEU A 105 14.93 0.06 -5.27
N ALA A 106 15.83 1.03 -5.43
CA ALA A 106 17.27 0.81 -5.31
C ALA A 106 17.67 0.45 -3.87
N GLU A 107 17.06 1.12 -2.88
CA GLU A 107 17.27 0.87 -1.45
C GLU A 107 16.56 -0.40 -0.94
N ALA A 108 15.72 -1.03 -1.78
CA ALA A 108 15.06 -2.29 -1.49
C ALA A 108 15.37 -3.37 -2.55
N PRO A 109 16.60 -3.91 -2.60
CA PRO A 109 17.00 -4.89 -3.63
C PRO A 109 16.15 -6.16 -3.66
N TRP A 110 15.46 -6.49 -2.57
CA TRP A 110 14.53 -7.62 -2.51
C TRP A 110 13.36 -7.46 -3.50
N THR A 111 12.96 -6.24 -3.85
CA THR A 111 11.90 -6.00 -4.86
C THR A 111 12.23 -6.58 -6.24
N LYS A 112 13.51 -6.80 -6.53
CA LYS A 112 14.02 -7.36 -7.80
C LYS A 112 14.04 -8.90 -7.81
N ARG A 113 13.70 -9.54 -6.69
CA ARG A 113 13.74 -11.00 -6.52
C ARG A 113 12.31 -11.56 -6.53
N ASP A 114 12.19 -12.85 -6.86
CA ASP A 114 10.98 -13.66 -6.66
C ASP A 114 9.72 -13.23 -7.43
N ASN A 115 9.87 -12.73 -8.66
CA ASN A 115 8.75 -12.33 -9.55
C ASN A 115 7.70 -11.42 -8.87
N ARG A 116 8.14 -10.48 -8.02
CA ARG A 116 7.26 -9.51 -7.38
C ARG A 116 6.63 -8.56 -8.40
N LEU A 117 5.35 -8.24 -8.17
CA LEU A 117 4.64 -7.25 -8.95
C LEU A 117 4.92 -5.85 -8.38
N ILE A 118 5.41 -4.95 -9.24
CA ILE A 118 5.61 -3.54 -8.91
C ILE A 118 4.60 -2.72 -9.72
N ILE A 119 3.78 -1.91 -9.05
CA ILE A 119 2.73 -1.08 -9.65
C ILE A 119 3.00 0.40 -9.39
#